data_AF-A0A522DZP8-F1
#
_entry.id   AF-A0A522DZP8-F1
#
_cell.length_a   1.000
_cell.length_b   1.000
_cell.length_c   1.000
_cell.angle_alpha   90.00
_cell.angle_beta   90.00
_cell.angle_gamma   90.00
#
_symmetry.space_group_name_H-M   'P 1'
#
loop_
_entity.id
_entity.type
_entity.pdbx_description
1 polymer ?
#
loop_
_entity_poly.entity_id
_entity_poly.type
_entity_poly.pdbx_seq_one_letter_code
_entity_poly.pdbx_strand_id
1 'polypeptide(L)'
;LSAKATPIAKRIQIWIPDPQGKQLICRQGYSKDNNELAQLFETITVNKGEGALGRVWLTGMPVITGADESDYSPELDNLSTMLAIPVIADGRLKAIVTFLF
;
A
#
# COMPACT_ATOMS: atom_id res chain seq x y z
N LEU A 1 4.96 -7.15 -14.29
CA LEU A 1 3.53 -7.09 -14.67
C LEU A 1 3.14 -5.72 -15.29
N SER A 2 4.05 -5.08 -16.04
CA SER A 2 3.77 -3.93 -16.91
C SER A 2 4.91 -3.77 -17.89
N ALA A 3 4.64 -3.34 -19.13
CA ALA A 3 5.70 -2.85 -20.01
C ALA A 3 6.28 -1.55 -19.41
N LYS A 4 7.61 -1.35 -19.47
CA LYS A 4 8.28 -0.12 -18.96
C LYS A 4 7.71 1.17 -19.55
N ALA A 5 7.11 1.08 -20.74
CA ALA A 5 6.52 2.19 -21.48
C ALA A 5 5.13 2.62 -20.99
N THR A 6 4.37 1.76 -20.31
CA THR A 6 2.97 2.03 -19.90
C THR A 6 2.66 1.44 -18.52
N PRO A 7 3.28 1.97 -17.44
CA PRO A 7 3.04 1.49 -16.08
C PRO A 7 1.56 1.63 -15.70
N ILE A 8 0.94 0.54 -15.24
CA ILE A 8 -0.44 0.53 -14.70
C ILE A 8 -0.53 1.40 -13.43
N ALA A 9 0.55 1.46 -12.64
CA ALA A 9 0.70 2.30 -11.46
C ALA A 9 2.17 2.70 -11.34
N LYS A 10 2.47 3.85 -10.74
CA LYS A 10 3.84 4.28 -10.46
C LYS A 10 4.51 3.35 -9.45
N ARG A 11 3.73 2.83 -8.49
CA ARG A 11 4.21 1.89 -7.48
C ARG A 11 3.17 0.83 -7.14
N ILE A 12 3.64 -0.39 -6.89
CA ILE A 12 2.82 -1.49 -6.35
C ILE A 12 3.47 -1.98 -5.07
N GLN A 13 2.70 -2.17 -4.00
CA GLN A 13 3.21 -2.78 -2.76
C GLN A 13 2.34 -3.95 -2.30
N ILE A 14 2.97 -4.87 -1.58
CA ILE A 14 2.31 -6.02 -0.94
C ILE A 14 2.54 -5.89 0.56
N TRP A 15 1.43 -5.68 1.28
CA TRP A 15 1.39 -5.62 2.72
C TRP A 15 0.86 -6.93 3.27
N ILE A 16 1.50 -7.48 4.30
CA ILE A 16 1.06 -8.72 4.94
C ILE A 16 0.95 -8.52 6.46
N PRO A 17 0.07 -9.27 7.15
CA PRO A 17 0.15 -9.36 8.59
C PRO A 17 1.52 -9.87 9.03
N ASP A 18 2.06 -9.28 10.10
CA ASP A 18 3.24 -9.80 10.77
C ASP A 18 2.98 -11.21 11.34
N PRO A 19 4.02 -11.95 11.77
CA PRO A 19 3.84 -13.30 12.33
C PRO A 19 2.92 -13.35 13.56
N GLN A 20 2.73 -12.23 14.26
CA GLN A 20 1.87 -12.12 15.44
C GLN A 20 0.43 -11.72 15.09
N GLY A 21 0.14 -11.38 13.83
CA GLY A 21 -1.13 -10.86 13.36
C GLY A 21 -1.52 -9.50 13.97
N LYS A 22 -0.55 -8.71 14.44
CA LYS A 22 -0.80 -7.44 15.15
C LYS A 22 -0.66 -6.20 14.28
N GLN A 23 0.26 -6.26 13.32
CA GLN A 23 0.54 -5.15 12.41
C GLN A 23 0.62 -5.65 10.97
N LEU A 24 0.42 -4.74 10.01
CA LEU A 24 0.83 -4.97 8.62
C LEU A 24 2.27 -4.50 8.43
N ILE A 25 3.04 -5.26 7.67
CA ILE A 25 4.39 -4.92 7.22
C ILE A 25 4.43 -4.92 5.69
N CYS A 26 5.20 -4.01 5.10
CA CYS A 26 5.45 -4.00 3.66
C CYS A 26 6.44 -5.12 3.34
N ARG A 27 5.98 -6.23 2.74
CA ARG A 27 6.85 -7.33 2.32
C ARG A 27 7.62 -6.99 1.05
N GLN A 28 7.01 -6.23 0.15
CA GLN A 28 7.59 -5.94 -1.15
C GLN A 28 7.01 -4.66 -1.75
N GLY A 29 7.87 -3.83 -2.33
CA GLY A 29 7.48 -2.68 -3.15
C GLY A 29 8.17 -2.72 -4.50
N TYR A 30 7.42 -2.47 -5.57
CA TYR A 30 7.95 -2.33 -6.93
C TYR A 30 7.65 -0.92 -7.44
N SER A 31 8.68 -0.23 -7.91
CA SER A 31 8.62 1.13 -8.48
C SER A 31 9.38 1.17 -9.80
N LYS A 32 8.98 2.08 -10.71
CA LYS A 32 9.73 2.35 -11.95
C LYS A 32 11.02 3.14 -11.67
N ASP A 33 10.97 4.05 -10.70
CA ASP A 33 12.07 4.92 -10.30
C ASP A 33 12.68 4.46 -8.97
N ASN A 34 13.98 4.76 -8.80
CA ASN A 34 15.00 4.14 -7.94
C ASN A 34 14.61 3.69 -6.50
N ASN A 35 15.37 2.70 -6.01
CA ASN A 35 15.09 1.85 -4.83
C ASN A 35 15.23 2.52 -3.44
N GLU A 36 15.69 3.76 -3.33
CA GLU A 36 16.02 4.38 -2.03
C GLU A 36 14.76 4.64 -1.18
N LEU A 37 13.65 5.07 -1.80
CA LEU A 37 12.37 5.19 -1.10
C LEU A 37 11.78 3.81 -0.72
N ALA A 38 12.18 2.72 -1.36
CA ALA A 38 11.69 1.38 -1.01
C ALA A 38 12.12 0.95 0.38
N GLN A 39 13.34 1.31 0.79
CA GLN A 39 13.89 0.97 2.10
C GLN A 39 13.16 1.69 3.24
N LEU A 40 12.66 2.91 3.00
CA LEU A 40 11.93 3.66 4.03
C LEU A 40 10.59 2.98 4.39
N PHE A 41 9.85 2.49 3.38
CA PHE A 41 8.57 1.80 3.59
C PHE A 41 8.71 0.38 4.15
N GLU A 42 9.87 -0.26 4.01
CA GLU A 42 10.16 -1.57 4.62
C GLU A 42 10.22 -1.50 6.16
N THR A 43 10.34 -0.31 6.74
CA THR A 43 10.39 -0.10 8.20
C THR A 43 9.05 0.32 8.81
N ILE A 44 8.02 0.61 8.00
CA ILE A 44 6.72 1.11 8.47
C ILE A 44 5.80 -0.06 8.80
N THR A 45 5.17 0.03 9.97
CA THR A 45 4.07 -0.85 10.37
C THR A 45 2.75 -0.09 10.36
N VAL A 46 1.65 -0.81 10.10
CA VAL A 46 0.29 -0.24 10.17
C VAL A 46 -0.55 -1.07 11.12
N ASN A 47 -1.20 -0.41 12.09
CA ASN A 47 -2.14 -1.07 12.98
C ASN A 47 -3.52 -1.21 12.31
N LYS A 48 -4.27 -2.22 12.78
CA LYS A 48 -5.64 -2.45 12.30
C LYS A 48 -6.53 -1.23 12.61
N GLY A 49 -7.28 -0.78 11.61
CA GLY A 49 -8.15 0.41 11.69
C GLY A 49 -7.46 1.75 11.38
N GLU A 50 -6.13 1.82 11.39
CA GLU A 50 -5.39 3.07 11.16
C GLU A 50 -5.15 3.33 9.66
N GLY A 51 -5.47 4.55 9.21
CA GLY A 51 -5.28 4.96 7.83
C GLY A 51 -6.03 4.07 6.81
N ALA A 52 -5.66 4.18 5.54
CA ALA A 52 -6.33 3.42 4.47
C ALA A 52 -6.10 1.90 4.60
N LEU A 53 -4.85 1.49 4.84
CA LEU A 53 -4.47 0.07 4.95
C LEU A 53 -5.09 -0.59 6.19
N GLY A 54 -5.07 0.09 7.34
CA GLY A 54 -5.70 -0.43 8.55
C GLY A 54 -7.21 -0.55 8.41
N ARG A 55 -7.88 0.37 7.70
CA ARG A 55 -9.31 0.23 7.37
C ARG A 55 -9.60 -0.97 6.49
N VAL A 56 -8.81 -1.20 5.43
CA VAL A 56 -8.94 -2.40 4.57
C VAL A 56 -8.78 -3.67 5.42
N TRP A 57 -7.84 -3.68 6.37
CA TRP A 57 -7.67 -4.82 7.27
C TRP A 57 -8.84 -4.99 8.26
N LEU A 58 -9.41 -3.88 8.74
CA LEU A 58 -10.54 -3.92 9.65
C LEU A 58 -11.82 -4.46 8.97
N THR A 59 -12.09 -4.01 7.74
CA THR A 59 -13.36 -4.26 7.05
C THR A 59 -13.31 -5.40 6.04
N GLY A 60 -12.13 -5.74 5.54
CA GLY A 60 -11.97 -6.65 4.40
C GLY A 60 -12.47 -6.07 3.07
N MET A 61 -12.70 -4.75 3.00
CA MET A 61 -13.20 -4.07 1.80
C MET A 61 -12.08 -3.28 1.11
N PRO A 62 -12.07 -3.19 -0.24
CA PRO A 62 -11.12 -2.35 -0.96
C PRO A 62 -11.35 -0.86 -0.66
N VAL A 63 -10.29 -0.06 -0.72
CA VAL A 63 -10.33 1.39 -0.50
C VAL A 63 -9.60 2.09 -1.64
N ILE A 64 -10.17 3.22 -2.08
CA ILE A 64 -9.49 4.20 -2.94
C ILE A 64 -9.32 5.48 -2.12
N THR A 65 -8.12 6.05 -2.14
CA THR A 65 -7.84 7.37 -1.57
C THR A 65 -7.29 8.29 -2.66
N GLY A 66 -7.65 9.57 -2.63
CA GLY A 66 -7.06 10.63 -3.46
C GLY A 66 -6.37 11.67 -2.59
N ALA A 67 -5.74 12.67 -3.20
CA ALA A 67 -5.20 13.81 -2.47
C ALA A 67 -6.35 14.69 -1.98
N ASP A 68 -6.49 14.83 -0.67
CA ASP A 68 -7.06 16.03 -0.08
C ASP A 68 -5.95 17.10 -0.06
N GLU A 69 -6.25 18.35 -0.45
CA GLU A 69 -5.27 19.44 -0.57
C GLU A 69 -4.55 19.79 0.76
N SER A 70 -5.02 19.28 1.90
CA SER A 70 -4.53 19.64 3.23
C SER A 70 -3.28 18.90 3.73
N ASP A 71 -2.89 17.79 3.10
CA ASP A 71 -1.72 16.97 3.49
C ASP A 71 -0.64 16.94 2.40
N TYR A 72 -0.40 18.09 1.77
CA TYR A 72 0.63 18.27 0.74
C TYR A 72 2.03 18.02 1.31
N SER A 73 2.65 16.91 0.90
CA SER A 73 4.08 16.64 1.08
C SER A 73 4.73 16.59 -0.29
N PRO A 74 5.65 17.52 -0.62
CA PRO A 74 6.31 17.58 -1.93
C PRO A 74 7.17 16.34 -2.25
N GLU A 75 7.51 15.52 -1.25
CA GLU A 75 8.18 14.23 -1.45
C GLU A 75 7.20 13.11 -1.90
N LEU A 76 5.90 13.29 -1.67
CA LEU A 76 4.81 12.36 -2.00
C LEU A 76 3.92 12.88 -3.15
N ASP A 77 4.26 14.04 -3.71
CA ASP A 77 3.48 14.80 -4.70
C ASP A 77 3.08 14.03 -5.96
N ASN A 78 3.74 12.90 -6.21
CA ASN A 78 3.51 12.04 -7.35
C ASN A 78 2.77 10.73 -7.01
N LEU A 79 2.26 10.51 -5.80
CA LEU A 79 1.50 9.30 -5.41
C LEU A 79 0.17 9.67 -4.71
N SER A 80 -0.48 10.71 -5.22
CA SER A 80 -1.69 11.31 -4.62
C SER A 80 -2.90 10.38 -4.59
N THR A 81 -2.91 9.32 -5.40
CA THR A 81 -4.04 8.39 -5.45
C THR A 81 -3.57 6.96 -5.20
N MET A 82 -4.27 6.24 -4.33
CA MET A 82 -3.99 4.84 -4.01
C MET A 82 -5.25 3.99 -4.11
N LEU A 83 -5.12 2.82 -4.72
CA LEU A 83 -6.08 1.72 -4.62
C LEU A 83 -5.48 0.61 -3.75
N ALA A 84 -6.18 0.20 -2.70
CA ALA A 84 -5.78 -0.88 -1.81
C ALA A 84 -6.81 -2.02 -1.86
N ILE A 85 -6.37 -3.23 -2.21
CA ILE A 85 -7.22 -4.41 -2.42
C ILE A 85 -6.84 -5.51 -1.44
N PRO A 86 -7.78 -6.01 -0.61
CA PRO A 86 -7.52 -7.12 0.29
C PRO A 86 -7.50 -8.46 -0.46
N VAL A 87 -6.55 -9.32 -0.10
CA VAL A 87 -6.50 -10.73 -0.47
C VAL A 87 -6.93 -11.55 0.74
N ILE A 88 -8.11 -12.17 0.66
CA ILE A 88 -8.72 -12.91 1.77
C ILE A 88 -8.83 -14.38 1.37
N ALA A 89 -8.36 -15.27 2.25
CA ALA A 89 -8.56 -16.71 2.13
C ALA A 89 -8.93 -17.28 3.50
N ASP A 90 -9.89 -18.21 3.53
CA ASP A 90 -10.42 -18.81 4.76
C ASP A 90 -10.91 -17.79 5.79
N GLY A 91 -11.53 -16.70 5.32
CA GLY A 91 -12.01 -15.60 6.16
C GLY A 91 -10.90 -14.78 6.83
N ARG A 92 -9.63 -14.96 6.44
CA ARG A 92 -8.48 -14.23 6.98
C ARG A 92 -7.79 -13.41 5.90
N LEU A 93 -7.38 -12.19 6.26
CA LEU A 93 -6.53 -11.36 5.42
C LEU A 93 -5.16 -12.04 5.26
N LYS A 94 -4.76 -12.30 4.02
CA LYS A 94 -3.43 -12.83 3.66
C LYS A 94 -2.48 -11.73 3.22
N ALA A 95 -3.00 -10.75 2.49
CA ALA A 95 -2.26 -9.59 2.03
C ALA A 95 -3.19 -8.42 1.71
N ILE A 96 -2.61 -7.24 1.53
CA ILE A 96 -3.23 -6.11 0.84
C ILE A 96 -2.27 -5.71 -0.29
N VAL A 97 -2.81 -5.62 -1.50
CA VAL A 97 -2.06 -5.13 -2.67
C VAL A 97 -2.44 -3.67 -2.89
N THR A 98 -1.44 -2.79 -2.93
CA THR A 98 -1.64 -1.38 -3.24
C THR A 98 -1.16 -1.03 -4.63
N PHE A 99 -1.85 -0.10 -5.27
CA PHE A 99 -1.45 0.58 -6.50
C PHE A 99 -1.43 2.06 -6.19
N LEU A 100 -0.27 2.71 -6.36
CA LEU A 100 -0.12 4.14 -6.21
C LEU A 100 0.12 4.77 -7.60
N PHE A 101 -0.70 5.76 -7.93
CA PHE A 101 -0.83 6.33 -9.27
C PHE A 101 -0.14 7.68 -9.44
#